data_AF-A0A2E4JR72-F1
#
_entry.id   AF-A0A2E4JR72-F1
#
_cell.length_a   1.000
_cell.length_b   1.000
_cell.length_c   1.000
_cell.angle_alpha   90.00
_cell.angle_beta   90.00
_cell.angle_gamma   90.00
#
_symmetry.space_group_name_H-M   'P 1'
#
loop_
_entity.id
_entity.type
_entity.pdbx_description
1 polymer ?
#
loop_
_entity_poly.entity_id
_entity_poly.type
_entity_poly.pdbx_seq_one_letter_code
_entity_poly.pdbx_strand_id
1 'polypeptide(L)'
;MRKEFVVIRIDSIPDGNPQILVSLVDPKDARDRGVQRKFGGSNVMGSFGSMDDMMKNINKMFTGQTMGDFTTNLKLSIKEYQESGIKIGDKIYLDITKSEQDISKGI
;
A
#
# COMPACT_ATOMS: atom_id res chain seq x y z
N MET A 1 6.33 9.24 -15.99
CA MET A 1 6.21 7.79 -15.80
C MET A 1 4.94 7.49 -15.01
N ARG A 2 4.18 6.46 -15.38
CA ARG A 2 2.96 6.05 -14.66
C ARG A 2 3.21 4.76 -13.89
N LYS A 3 2.83 4.69 -12.61
CA LYS A 3 2.92 3.48 -11.78
C LYS A 3 1.57 3.13 -11.14
N GLU A 4 1.27 1.84 -11.06
CA GLU A 4 0.06 1.31 -10.42
C GLU A 4 0.35 0.96 -8.96
N PHE A 5 -0.59 1.27 -8.07
CA PHE A 5 -0.51 0.96 -6.64
C PHE A 5 -1.86 0.49 -6.08
N VAL A 6 -1.82 -0.15 -4.92
CA VAL A 6 -2.99 -0.50 -4.11
C VAL A 6 -2.93 0.23 -2.77
N VAL A 7 -4.03 0.85 -2.38
CA VAL A 7 -4.17 1.51 -1.08
C VAL A 7 -4.34 0.46 0.01
N ILE A 8 -3.49 0.48 1.02
CA ILE A 8 -3.52 -0.51 2.11
C ILE A 8 -3.77 0.10 3.49
N ARG A 9 -3.61 1.41 3.65
CA ARG A 9 -3.87 2.11 4.91
C ARG A 9 -4.23 3.57 4.68
N ILE A 10 -5.10 4.10 5.54
CA ILE A 10 -5.49 5.51 5.59
C ILE A 10 -5.52 5.90 7.06
N ASP A 11 -4.64 6.82 7.47
CA ASP A 11 -4.53 7.29 8.85
C ASP A 11 -4.71 8.81 8.92
N SER A 12 -5.34 9.32 9.99
CA SER A 12 -5.39 10.75 10.28
C SER A 12 -4.19 11.18 11.12
N ILE A 13 -3.48 12.24 10.72
CA ILE A 13 -2.35 12.81 11.47
C ILE A 13 -2.87 13.93 12.40
N PRO A 14 -2.69 13.83 13.74
CA PRO A 14 -3.23 14.79 14.70
C PRO A 14 -2.37 16.06 14.91
N ASP A 15 -1.25 16.23 14.20
CA ASP A 15 -0.19 17.20 14.51
C ASP A 15 -0.48 18.65 14.07
N GLY A 16 -1.58 19.24 14.56
CA GLY A 16 -1.88 20.68 14.44
C GLY A 16 -2.36 21.15 13.06
N ASN A 17 -2.06 20.40 12.00
CA ASN A 17 -2.66 20.55 10.67
C ASN A 17 -3.33 19.23 10.27
N PRO A 18 -4.67 19.19 10.13
CA PRO A 18 -5.38 17.95 9.87
C PRO A 18 -5.03 17.41 8.47
N GLN A 19 -4.23 16.36 8.45
CA GLN A 19 -3.75 15.69 7.24
C GLN A 19 -4.11 14.20 7.27
N ILE A 20 -4.25 13.62 6.10
CA ILE A 20 -4.49 12.20 5.90
C ILE A 20 -3.23 11.58 5.29
N LEU A 21 -2.75 10.50 5.90
CA LEU A 21 -1.68 9.66 5.39
C LEU A 21 -2.28 8.48 4.65
N VAL A 22 -1.95 8.33 3.37
CA VAL A 22 -2.37 7.20 2.54
C VAL A 22 -1.15 6.34 2.24
N SER A 23 -1.15 5.10 2.70
CA SER A 23 -0.08 4.13 2.43
C SER A 23 -0.44 3.25 1.23
N LEU A 24 0.49 3.16 0.30
CA LEU A 24 0.37 2.47 -0.97
C LEU A 24 1.43 1.39 -1.10
N VAL A 25 1.09 0.27 -1.74
CA VAL A 25 2.05 -0.79 -2.11
C VAL A 25 1.88 -1.19 -3.56
N ASP A 26 2.93 -1.80 -4.11
CA ASP A 26 2.83 -2.43 -5.42
C ASP A 26 1.73 -3.51 -5.41
N PRO A 27 0.96 -3.68 -6.50
CA PRO A 27 -0.12 -4.65 -6.58
C PRO A 27 0.32 -6.11 -6.35
N LYS A 28 1.60 -6.41 -6.60
CA LYS A 28 2.19 -7.73 -6.36
C LYS A 28 2.30 -8.01 -4.86
N ASP A 29 2.74 -7.01 -4.09
CA ASP A 29 2.92 -7.11 -2.64
C ASP A 29 1.58 -7.06 -1.89
N ALA A 30 0.59 -6.37 -2.44
CA ALA A 30 -0.77 -6.36 -1.88
C ALA A 30 -1.39 -7.77 -1.81
N ARG A 31 -1.08 -8.64 -2.80
CA ARG A 31 -1.57 -10.03 -2.84
C ARG A 31 -0.92 -10.88 -1.77
N ASP A 32 0.39 -10.74 -1.59
CA ASP A 32 1.14 -11.47 -0.55
C ASP A 32 0.75 -11.01 0.87
N ARG A 33 0.31 -9.76 1.03
CA ARG A 33 -0.20 -9.21 2.30
C ARG A 33 -1.66 -9.62 2.61
N GLY A 34 -2.29 -10.48 1.80
CA GLY A 34 -3.66 -10.94 2.04
C GLY A 34 -4.72 -9.85 1.91
N VAL A 35 -4.42 -8.74 1.21
CA VAL A 35 -5.39 -7.71 0.83
C VAL A 35 -6.23 -8.23 -0.35
N GLN A 36 -6.82 -9.40 -0.18
CA GLN A 36 -7.82 -9.95 -1.08
C GLN A 36 -9.16 -9.31 -0.73
N ARG A 37 -9.75 -8.68 -1.75
CA ARG A 37 -11.17 -8.36 -1.78
C ARG A 37 -11.96 -9.56 -1.26
N LYS A 38 -12.77 -9.36 -0.22
CA LYS A 38 -13.92 -10.22 0.05
C LYS A 38 -14.89 -10.05 -1.11
N PHE A 39 -14.66 -10.77 -2.21
CA PHE A 39 -15.62 -10.88 -3.29
C PHE A 39 -15.96 -12.35 -3.45
N GLY A 40 -17.27 -12.64 -3.40
CA GLY A 40 -17.86 -13.93 -3.09
C GLY A 40 -17.35 -15.11 -3.93
N GLY A 41 -17.26 -16.26 -3.27
CA GLY A 41 -16.87 -17.53 -3.87
C GLY A 41 -16.70 -18.60 -2.79
N SER A 42 -17.82 -19.15 -2.35
CA SER A 42 -17.89 -20.41 -1.60
C SER A 42 -17.00 -21.49 -2.21
N ASN A 43 -16.20 -22.18 -1.39
CA ASN A 43 -16.22 -23.64 -1.24
C ASN A 43 -15.01 -24.17 -0.43
N VAL A 44 -15.27 -25.27 0.28
CA VAL A 44 -14.37 -26.31 0.82
C VAL A 44 -13.34 -25.88 1.88
N MET A 45 -13.54 -26.18 3.17
CA MET A 45 -13.43 -27.51 3.81
C MET A 45 -12.10 -28.20 3.51
N GLY A 46 -11.19 -28.18 4.50
CA GLY A 46 -10.14 -29.16 4.74
C GLY A 46 -9.23 -29.57 3.57
N SER A 47 -8.01 -29.07 3.54
CA SER A 47 -6.84 -29.92 3.26
C SER A 47 -5.55 -29.25 3.72
N PHE A 48 -4.86 -29.99 4.59
CA PHE A 48 -3.53 -29.79 5.13
C PHE A 48 -2.54 -29.18 4.13
N GLY A 49 -1.94 -28.03 4.50
CA GLY A 49 -0.72 -27.51 3.88
C GLY A 49 0.48 -27.95 4.73
N SER A 50 1.39 -28.68 4.10
CA SER A 50 2.56 -29.35 4.68
C SER A 50 3.45 -28.46 5.55
N MET A 51 4.28 -29.07 6.39
CA MET A 51 5.33 -28.38 7.17
C MET A 51 6.27 -27.55 6.25
N ASP A 52 6.44 -27.95 4.99
CA ASP A 52 7.10 -27.17 3.94
C ASP A 52 6.39 -25.85 3.57
N ASP A 53 5.06 -25.82 3.53
CA ASP A 53 4.30 -24.59 3.29
C ASP A 53 4.34 -23.68 4.52
N MET A 54 4.38 -24.28 5.72
CA MET A 54 4.62 -23.53 6.94
C MET A 54 6.04 -22.94 6.95
N MET A 55 7.08 -23.69 6.56
CA MET A 55 8.45 -23.19 6.47
C MET A 55 8.64 -22.14 5.37
N LYS A 56 7.95 -22.26 4.24
CA LYS A 56 7.93 -21.21 3.20
C LYS A 56 7.22 -19.95 3.69
N ASN A 57 6.13 -20.08 4.42
CA ASN A 57 5.44 -18.95 5.04
C ASN A 57 6.23 -18.35 6.21
N ILE A 58 6.96 -19.15 6.98
CA ILE A 58 7.88 -18.70 8.04
C ILE A 58 9.07 -17.98 7.40
N ASN A 59 9.66 -18.49 6.31
CA ASN A 59 10.70 -17.76 5.57
C ASN A 59 10.16 -16.45 5.01
N LYS A 60 8.95 -16.42 4.44
CA LYS A 60 8.28 -15.18 4.03
C LYS A 60 7.97 -14.24 5.21
N MET A 61 7.64 -14.76 6.38
CA MET A 61 7.40 -13.96 7.60
C MET A 61 8.70 -13.42 8.21
N PHE A 62 9.75 -14.23 8.29
CA PHE A 62 11.07 -13.86 8.81
C PHE A 62 11.80 -12.90 7.85
N THR A 63 11.77 -13.16 6.55
CA THR A 63 12.31 -12.23 5.54
C THR A 63 11.41 -11.00 5.37
N GLY A 64 10.10 -11.12 5.61
CA GLY A 64 9.14 -10.03 5.62
C GLY A 64 9.23 -9.10 6.84
N GLN A 65 9.88 -9.54 7.93
CA GLN A 65 10.18 -8.67 9.08
C GLN A 65 11.42 -7.79 8.89
N THR A 66 12.28 -8.13 7.92
CA THR A 66 13.51 -7.37 7.61
C THR A 66 13.46 -6.60 6.29
N MET A 67 12.48 -6.83 5.42
CA MET A 67 12.23 -5.94 4.30
C MET A 67 11.38 -4.77 4.77
N GLY A 68 12.08 -3.68 5.10
CA GLY A 68 11.51 -2.38 5.33
C GLY A 68 10.36 -2.12 4.37
N ASP A 69 9.26 -1.74 5.01
CA ASP A 69 8.01 -1.29 4.44
C ASP A 69 8.25 -0.41 3.18
N PHE A 70 8.29 -1.02 1.99
CA PHE A 70 8.30 -0.31 0.70
C PHE A 70 6.90 0.27 0.43
N THR A 71 6.34 0.94 1.44
CA THR A 71 5.08 1.66 1.33
C THR A 71 5.38 3.06 0.81
N THR A 72 4.75 3.40 -0.31
CA THR A 72 4.73 4.80 -0.75
C THR A 72 3.67 5.50 0.09
N ASN A 73 4.07 6.52 0.86
CA ASN A 73 3.17 7.27 1.72
C ASN A 73 2.86 8.63 1.10
N LEU A 74 1.58 8.92 0.90
CA LEU A 74 1.09 10.21 0.42
C LEU A 74 0.46 10.97 1.58
N LYS A 75 0.90 12.21 1.81
CA LYS A 75 0.25 13.14 2.72
C LYS A 75 -0.70 14.01 1.91
N LEU A 76 -1.98 13.97 2.27
CA LEU A 76 -3.04 14.75 1.64
C LEU A 76 -3.69 15.65 2.69
N SER A 77 -4.18 16.81 2.27
CA SER A 77 -5.15 17.55 3.09
C SER A 77 -6.46 16.76 3.20
N ILE A 78 -7.25 17.04 4.25
CA ILE A 78 -8.59 16.43 4.38
C ILE A 78 -9.45 16.68 3.14
N LYS A 79 -9.38 17.89 2.56
CA LYS A 79 -10.18 18.26 1.39
C LYS A 79 -9.80 17.43 0.16
N GLU A 80 -8.51 17.34 -0.16
CA GLU A 80 -8.04 16.52 -1.29
C GLU A 80 -8.41 15.05 -1.13
N TYR A 81 -8.28 14.50 0.09
CA TYR A 81 -8.70 13.15 0.38
C TYR A 81 -10.20 12.94 0.14
N GLN A 82 -11.05 13.84 0.64
CA GLN A 82 -12.50 13.76 0.45
C GLN A 82 -12.91 13.86 -1.02
N GLU A 83 -12.31 14.79 -1.76
CA GLU A 83 -12.57 14.98 -3.20
C GLU A 83 -12.06 13.81 -4.04
N SER A 84 -10.97 13.14 -3.61
CA SER A 84 -10.41 11.99 -4.31
C SER A 84 -11.28 10.74 -4.29
N GLY A 85 -12.11 10.57 -3.26
CA GLY A 85 -12.94 9.37 -3.07
C GLY A 85 -12.16 8.07 -2.83
N ILE A 86 -10.85 8.15 -2.57
CA ILE A 86 -9.95 7.00 -2.41
C ILE A 86 -10.31 6.18 -1.16
N LYS A 87 -10.32 4.85 -1.29
CA LYS A 87 -10.58 3.90 -0.21
C LYS A 87 -9.49 2.83 -0.13
N ILE A 88 -9.43 2.15 1.02
CA ILE A 88 -8.58 0.98 1.20
C ILE A 88 -9.01 -0.12 0.20
N GLY A 89 -8.03 -0.70 -0.50
CA GLY A 89 -8.23 -1.70 -1.54
C GLY A 89 -8.44 -1.12 -2.95
N ASP A 90 -8.52 0.19 -3.09
CA ASP A 90 -8.56 0.83 -4.39
C ASP A 90 -7.21 0.68 -5.10
N LYS A 91 -7.32 0.45 -6.41
CA LYS A 91 -6.19 0.45 -7.32
C LYS A 91 -6.10 1.86 -7.91
N ILE A 92 -4.96 2.51 -7.72
CA ILE A 92 -4.72 3.88 -8.16
C ILE A 92 -3.47 3.95 -9.03
N TYR A 93 -3.35 5.01 -9.81
CA TYR A 93 -2.17 5.29 -10.61
C TYR A 93 -1.52 6.59 -10.17
N LEU A 94 -0.20 6.58 -10.03
CA LEU A 94 0.60 7.78 -9.82
C LEU A 94 1.35 8.12 -11.11
N ASP A 95 1.09 9.32 -11.62
CA ASP A 95 1.85 9.93 -12.70
C ASP A 95 2.98 10.76 -12.11
N ILE A 96 4.21 10.27 -12.24
CA ILE A 96 5.42 10.92 -11.75
C ILE A 96 6.11 11.59 -12.93
N THR A 97 6.24 12.90 -12.87
CA THR A 97 6.97 13.68 -13.87
C THR A 97 8.15 14.36 -13.18
N LYS A 98 9.35 14.22 -13.77
CA LYS A 98 10.53 14.94 -13.28
C LYS A 98 10.33 16.42 -13.60
N SER A 99 10.39 17.27 -12.58
CA SER A 99 10.41 18.73 -12.80
C SER A 99 11.76 19.13 -13.40
N GLU A 100 11.73 20.01 -14.40
CA GLU A 100 12.95 20.59 -15.01
C GLU A 100 13.55 21.73 -14.17
N GLN A 101 12.90 22.13 -13.07
CA GLN A 101 13.43 23.14 -12.16
C GLN A 101 14.40 22.52 -11.16
N ASP A 102 15.69 22.75 -11.35
CA ASP A 102 16.69 22.60 -10.29
C ASP A 102 16.40 23.64 -9.18
N ILE A 103 16.23 23.19 -7.94
CA ILE A 103 16.08 24.07 -6.77
C ILE A 103 17.42 24.77 -6.42
N SER A 104 18.47 24.60 -7.23
CA SER A 104 19.72 25.35 -7.08
C SER A 104 19.62 26.73 -7.72
N LYS A 105 19.08 27.69 -6.96
CA LYS A 105 19.45 29.12 -6.99
C LYS A 105 18.64 29.86 -5.93
N GLY A 106 19.14 29.89 -4.71
CA GLY A 106 18.52 30.67 -3.64
C GLY A 106 18.95 30.32 -2.22
N ILE A 107 20.25 30.21 -1.96
CA ILE A 107 20.85 30.56 -0.67
C ILE A 107 22.15 31.31 -0.98
#